data_AF-A0A5N5WPZ8-F1
#
_entry.id   AF-A0A5N5WPZ8-F1
#
_cell.length_a   1.000
_cell.length_b   1.000
_cell.length_c   1.000
_cell.angle_alpha   90.00
_cell.angle_beta   90.00
_cell.angle_gamma   90.00
#
_symmetry.space_group_name_H-M   'P 1'
#
loop_
_entity.id
_entity.type
_entity.pdbx_description
1 polymer ?
#
loop_
_entity_poly.entity_id
_entity_poly.type
_entity_poly.pdbx_seq_one_letter_code
_entity_poly.pdbx_strand_id
1 'polypeptide(L)'
;MTRLNLKIFQSKVIDFLVGPSELRVTVHSELLRSVRWKQEWEVACQAPTDIVMVVEAPVEDIFEYFCQYLYTGDYIIPLPDGAASCETDSDRHEMTEQNRALQLEGSIFENPASVEEESLYLIGGLNPRPALPENGHHFVDHSNILIAHARLHIFAKDCGLDELHDISLFKMLHMLHNFPLNESRFGDIVKLLHFLFGGEHDRHFQIRNMAIEFTIRHIRFFEQNDEFQQLLLEIPSLNIQLLTTLVGFL
;
A
#
# COMPACT_ATOMS: atom_id res chain seq x y z
N MET A 1 15.51 -6.74 13.22
CA MET A 1 14.49 -6.38 14.22
C MET A 1 14.97 -5.13 14.87
N THR A 2 14.18 -4.07 14.89
CA THR A 2 14.37 -3.03 15.89
C THR A 2 14.12 -3.70 17.22
N ARG A 3 15.18 -4.22 17.83
CA ARG A 3 15.09 -5.00 19.05
C ARG A 3 14.60 -4.04 20.12
N LEU A 4 13.30 -4.10 20.42
CA LEU A 4 12.68 -3.24 21.42
C LEU A 4 13.50 -3.37 22.71
N ASN A 5 14.21 -2.30 23.04
CA ASN A 5 15.10 -2.23 24.18
C ASN A 5 14.38 -1.47 25.29
N LEU A 6 14.65 -1.81 26.55
CA LEU A 6 14.18 -1.08 27.73
C LEU A 6 14.38 0.44 27.62
N LYS A 7 15.43 0.88 26.91
CA LYS A 7 15.66 2.30 26.60
C LYS A 7 14.46 3.00 25.95
N ILE A 8 13.70 2.31 25.10
CA ILE A 8 12.52 2.88 24.42
C ILE A 8 11.46 3.24 25.45
N PHE A 9 11.09 2.29 26.32
CA PHE A 9 10.06 2.49 27.34
C PHE A 9 10.50 3.40 28.50
N GLN A 10 11.80 3.61 28.64
CA GLN A 10 12.38 4.59 29.57
C GLN A 10 12.57 5.97 28.94
N SER A 11 12.39 6.08 27.62
CA SER A 11 12.56 7.35 26.92
C SER A 11 11.35 8.26 27.13
N LYS A 12 11.54 9.54 26.80
CA LYS A 12 10.46 10.53 26.84
C LYS A 12 9.38 10.15 25.83
N VAL A 13 8.15 10.49 26.14
CA VAL A 13 7.03 10.42 25.19
C VAL A 13 6.89 11.78 24.50
N ILE A 14 6.60 11.76 23.21
CA ILE A 14 6.40 12.94 22.36
C ILE A 14 4.99 12.88 21.79
N ASP A 15 4.33 14.02 21.71
CA ASP A 15 3.00 14.18 21.11
C ASP A 15 3.13 14.46 19.61
N PHE A 16 2.34 13.77 18.80
CA PHE A 16 2.06 14.08 17.42
C PHE A 16 0.68 14.72 17.33
N LEU A 17 0.53 15.79 16.54
CA LEU A 17 -0.77 16.27 16.04
C LEU A 17 -0.85 15.89 14.57
N VAL A 18 -1.78 15.00 14.25
CA VAL A 18 -1.89 14.40 12.93
C VAL A 18 -3.13 14.91 12.21
N GLY A 19 -2.89 15.39 11.00
CA GLY A 19 -3.87 15.85 10.02
C GLY A 19 -4.76 17.01 10.48
N PRO A 20 -5.76 17.37 9.67
CA PRO A 20 -6.64 18.52 9.91
C PRO A 20 -7.45 18.42 11.20
N SER A 21 -7.66 17.21 11.72
CA SER A 21 -8.39 17.01 12.99
C SER A 21 -7.51 17.20 14.22
N GLU A 22 -6.21 17.42 14.04
CA GLU A 22 -5.21 17.49 15.09
C GLU A 22 -5.25 16.27 16.01
N LEU A 23 -5.39 15.07 15.43
CA LEU A 23 -5.43 13.81 16.18
C LEU A 23 -4.14 13.69 17.01
N ARG A 24 -4.30 13.63 18.33
CA ARG A 24 -3.17 13.53 19.26
C ARG A 24 -2.74 12.08 19.44
N VAL A 25 -1.52 11.76 19.03
CA VAL A 25 -0.92 10.42 19.19
C VAL A 25 0.41 10.53 19.91
N THR A 26 0.66 9.64 20.86
CA THR A 26 1.87 9.71 21.70
C THR A 26 2.82 8.55 21.41
N VAL A 27 4.10 8.84 21.16
CA VAL A 27 5.12 7.81 20.88
C VAL A 27 6.42 8.05 21.65
N HIS A 28 7.17 6.98 21.88
CA HIS A 28 8.45 7.05 22.58
C HIS A 28 9.52 7.67 21.68
N SER A 29 10.15 8.75 22.17
CA SER A 29 11.18 9.55 21.48
C SER A 29 12.34 8.72 20.91
N GLU A 30 12.73 7.64 21.57
CA GLU A 30 13.81 6.77 21.11
C GLU A 30 13.50 6.08 19.76
N LEU A 31 12.22 5.87 19.44
CA LEU A 31 11.79 5.29 18.16
C LEU A 31 12.04 6.22 16.97
N LEU A 32 12.01 7.53 17.21
CA LEU A 32 12.21 8.52 16.16
C LEU A 32 13.68 8.68 15.78
N ARG A 33 14.60 8.28 16.67
CA ARG A 33 16.05 8.28 16.42
C ARG A 33 16.51 7.15 15.50
N SER A 34 15.77 6.03 15.49
CA SER A 34 16.03 4.92 14.55
C SER A 34 15.55 5.22 13.14
N VAL A 35 14.82 6.31 12.95
CA VAL A 35 14.22 6.67 11.67
C VAL A 35 15.00 7.81 11.06
N ARG A 36 15.45 7.63 9.82
CA ARG A 36 16.04 8.72 9.03
C ARG A 36 14.91 9.50 8.40
N TRP A 37 14.62 10.65 8.98
CA TRP A 37 13.64 11.58 8.43
C TRP A 37 14.29 12.46 7.38
N LYS A 38 13.49 13.10 6.52
CA LYS A 38 13.95 14.35 5.89
C LYS A 38 14.33 15.37 6.97
N GLN A 39 15.33 16.19 6.64
CA GLN A 39 16.08 17.08 7.55
C GLN A 39 15.20 17.99 8.44
N GLU A 40 13.97 18.30 8.00
CA GLU A 40 12.99 19.12 8.73
C GLU A 40 12.48 18.44 10.02
N TRP A 41 12.41 17.11 10.07
CA TRP A 41 11.95 16.34 11.24
C TRP A 41 13.08 16.00 12.23
N GLU A 42 14.35 16.04 11.80
CA GLU A 42 15.50 15.79 12.67
C GLU A 42 15.65 16.87 13.75
N VAL A 43 15.30 18.13 13.43
CA VAL A 43 15.37 19.26 14.36
C VAL A 43 14.34 19.13 15.48
N ALA A 44 13.14 18.64 15.17
CA ALA A 44 12.08 18.41 16.15
C ALA A 44 12.44 17.31 17.16
N CYS A 45 13.27 16.33 16.77
CA CYS A 45 13.71 15.24 17.65
C CYS A 45 14.78 15.64 18.68
N GLN A 46 15.40 16.82 18.54
CA GLN A 46 16.54 17.26 19.37
C GLN A 46 16.20 18.40 20.35
N ALA A 47 15.01 18.99 20.24
CA ALA A 47 14.64 20.17 21.03
C ALA A 47 13.94 19.78 22.38
N PRO A 48 13.61 20.73 23.27
CA PRO A 48 13.16 20.47 24.65
C PRO A 48 11.88 19.64 24.80
N THR A 49 11.63 19.16 26.02
CA THR A 49 10.63 18.14 26.45
C THR A 49 9.16 18.36 26.07
N ASP A 50 8.79 19.50 25.49
CA ASP A 50 7.40 19.91 25.22
C ASP A 50 7.06 19.97 23.72
N ILE A 51 7.83 19.26 22.87
CA ILE A 51 7.64 19.34 21.42
C ILE A 51 6.46 18.49 20.99
N VAL A 52 5.60 19.16 20.24
CA VAL A 52 4.53 18.57 19.49
C VAL A 52 4.98 18.47 18.03
N MET A 53 5.07 17.26 17.48
CA MET A 53 5.34 17.07 16.06
C MET A 53 4.04 17.20 15.27
N VAL A 54 4.01 18.13 14.31
CA VAL A 54 2.84 18.35 13.48
C VAL A 54 2.99 17.59 12.18
N VAL A 55 2.03 16.74 11.86
CA VAL A 55 1.91 16.05 10.57
C VAL A 55 0.69 16.63 9.87
N GLU A 56 0.89 17.62 9.01
CA GLU A 56 -0.21 18.33 8.33
C GLU A 56 -0.96 17.44 7.32
N ALA A 57 -0.30 16.39 6.82
CA ALA A 57 -0.91 15.46 5.88
C ALA A 57 -2.16 14.81 6.50
N PRO A 58 -3.27 14.68 5.75
CA PRO A 58 -4.47 13.99 6.23
C PRO A 58 -4.19 12.49 6.23
N VAL A 59 -3.57 11.99 7.29
CA VAL A 59 -3.14 10.58 7.44
C VAL A 59 -3.62 9.98 8.75
N GLU A 60 -4.59 10.62 9.43
CA GLU A 60 -5.09 10.17 10.73
C GLU A 60 -5.54 8.70 10.71
N ASP A 61 -6.18 8.27 9.64
CA ASP A 61 -6.73 6.93 9.46
C ASP A 61 -5.66 5.85 9.22
N ILE A 62 -4.46 6.21 8.74
CA ILE A 62 -3.35 5.27 8.54
C ILE A 62 -2.24 5.43 9.58
N PHE A 63 -2.33 6.44 10.44
CA PHE A 63 -1.25 6.79 11.37
C PHE A 63 -0.97 5.69 12.39
N GLU A 64 -1.98 4.87 12.70
CA GLU A 64 -1.79 3.69 13.54
C GLU A 64 -0.80 2.69 12.93
N TYR A 65 -0.80 2.50 11.61
CA TYR A 65 0.11 1.56 10.93
C TYR A 65 1.54 2.09 10.92
N PHE A 66 1.70 3.40 10.76
CA PHE A 66 2.99 4.04 10.98
C PHE A 66 3.49 3.83 12.42
N CYS A 67 2.61 3.96 13.42
CA CYS A 67 2.97 3.68 14.80
C CYS A 67 3.36 2.20 15.00
N GLN A 68 2.57 1.25 14.49
CA GLN A 68 2.91 -0.18 14.54
C GLN A 68 4.30 -0.44 13.96
N TYR A 69 4.62 0.18 12.82
CA TYR A 69 5.94 0.10 12.18
C TYR A 69 7.05 0.61 13.09
N LEU A 70 6.90 1.77 13.73
CA LEU A 70 7.91 2.27 14.65
C LEU A 70 8.24 1.26 15.76
N TYR A 71 7.22 0.60 16.33
CA TYR A 71 7.43 -0.33 17.44
C TYR A 71 7.89 -1.72 17.00
N THR A 72 7.45 -2.20 15.85
CA THR A 72 7.64 -3.61 15.48
C THR A 72 8.58 -3.82 14.29
N GLY A 73 8.85 -2.76 13.54
CA GLY A 73 9.49 -2.81 12.22
C GLY A 73 8.54 -3.29 11.11
N ASP A 74 7.25 -3.42 11.41
CA ASP A 74 6.22 -3.91 10.48
C ASP A 74 4.83 -3.33 10.83
N TYR A 75 3.81 -3.57 10.00
CA TYR A 75 2.44 -3.13 10.29
C TYR A 75 1.40 -4.12 9.78
N ILE A 76 0.19 -4.16 10.32
CA ILE A 76 -0.87 -5.04 9.80
C ILE A 76 -2.15 -4.23 9.65
N ILE A 77 -2.75 -4.32 8.46
CA ILE A 77 -4.09 -3.79 8.20
C ILE A 77 -5.03 -5.00 8.25
N PRO A 78 -5.88 -5.11 9.29
CA PRO A 78 -6.77 -6.27 9.42
C PRO A 78 -7.85 -6.25 8.34
N LEU A 79 -8.30 -7.43 7.91
CA LEU A 79 -9.52 -7.53 7.11
C LEU A 79 -10.75 -7.11 7.94
N PRO A 80 -11.77 -6.47 7.34
CA PRO A 80 -13.04 -6.17 7.99
C PRO A 80 -13.68 -7.40 8.63
N ASP A 81 -14.23 -7.21 9.84
CA ASP A 81 -14.98 -8.23 10.59
C ASP A 81 -16.14 -8.78 9.73
N GLY A 82 -16.13 -10.09 9.47
CA GLY A 82 -17.09 -10.77 8.57
C GLY A 82 -16.43 -11.67 7.50
N ALA A 83 -15.11 -11.57 7.36
CA ALA A 83 -14.30 -12.46 6.51
C ALA A 83 -14.36 -13.96 6.91
N ALA A 84 -14.64 -14.25 8.18
CA ALA A 84 -14.57 -15.59 8.75
C ALA A 84 -15.88 -16.40 8.58
N SER A 85 -16.38 -16.60 7.35
CA SER A 85 -17.18 -17.78 6.97
C SER A 85 -17.81 -17.61 5.57
N CYS A 86 -17.28 -18.34 4.59
CA CYS A 86 -18.06 -19.04 3.55
C CYS A 86 -17.08 -19.73 2.59
N GLU A 87 -16.65 -20.93 2.98
CA GLU A 87 -16.08 -21.89 2.02
C GLU A 87 -17.24 -22.55 1.28
N THR A 88 -17.47 -22.19 0.02
CA THR A 88 -18.00 -23.05 -1.05
C THR A 88 -18.21 -22.22 -2.32
N ASP A 89 -17.20 -22.14 -3.19
CA ASP A 89 -17.31 -21.96 -4.68
C ASP A 89 -15.97 -21.57 -5.36
N SER A 90 -14.85 -21.57 -4.62
CA SER A 90 -13.50 -21.16 -5.09
C SER A 90 -13.05 -21.85 -6.41
N ASP A 91 -13.30 -23.15 -6.55
CA ASP A 91 -12.68 -23.96 -7.60
C ASP A 91 -13.22 -23.70 -9.02
N ARG A 92 -14.42 -23.11 -9.18
CA ARG A 92 -15.01 -22.87 -10.51
C ARG A 92 -14.65 -21.51 -11.11
N HIS A 93 -14.33 -20.52 -10.28
CA HIS A 93 -14.02 -19.16 -10.75
C HIS A 93 -12.55 -19.00 -11.16
N GLU A 94 -11.60 -19.56 -10.41
CA GLU A 94 -10.15 -19.45 -10.69
C GLU A 94 -9.76 -19.93 -12.10
N MET A 95 -10.36 -21.02 -12.58
CA MET A 95 -10.11 -21.57 -13.92
C MET A 95 -10.59 -20.67 -15.06
N THR A 96 -11.56 -19.79 -14.81
CA THR A 96 -12.11 -18.87 -15.82
C THR A 96 -11.33 -17.56 -15.88
N GLU A 97 -10.81 -17.12 -14.72
CA GLU A 97 -9.99 -15.91 -14.58
C GLU A 97 -8.65 -16.02 -15.32
N GLN A 98 -7.91 -17.11 -15.09
CA GLN A 98 -6.58 -17.32 -15.70
C GLN A 98 -6.61 -17.40 -17.23
N ASN A 99 -7.69 -17.91 -17.82
CA ASN A 99 -7.82 -18.05 -19.27
C ASN A 99 -8.10 -16.71 -19.99
N ARG A 100 -8.59 -15.70 -19.27
CA ARG A 100 -8.91 -14.38 -19.84
C ARG A 100 -7.82 -13.35 -19.58
N ALA A 101 -6.98 -13.55 -18.57
CA ALA A 101 -5.83 -12.69 -18.31
C ALA A 101 -4.90 -12.58 -19.52
N LEU A 102 -4.37 -11.38 -19.76
CA LEU A 102 -3.33 -11.17 -20.76
C LEU A 102 -2.00 -11.73 -20.25
N GLN A 103 -1.29 -12.43 -21.12
CA GLN A 103 0.10 -12.79 -20.88
C GLN A 103 0.96 -11.56 -21.21
N LEU A 104 1.62 -11.01 -20.20
CA LEU A 104 2.46 -9.83 -20.30
C LEU A 104 3.90 -10.25 -19.94
N GLU A 105 4.70 -10.60 -20.94
CA GLU A 105 6.10 -10.99 -20.74
C GLU A 105 6.88 -9.81 -20.15
N GLY A 106 7.63 -10.05 -19.06
CA GLY A 106 8.36 -9.02 -18.34
C GLY A 106 7.51 -8.19 -17.36
N SER A 107 6.23 -8.50 -17.19
CA SER A 107 5.42 -7.90 -16.12
C SER A 107 5.80 -8.45 -14.75
N ILE A 108 5.70 -7.62 -13.71
CA ILE A 108 5.86 -8.05 -12.31
C ILE A 108 4.87 -9.15 -11.92
N PHE A 109 3.70 -9.18 -12.57
CA PHE A 109 2.65 -10.18 -12.32
C PHE A 109 2.68 -11.33 -13.32
N GLU A 110 3.66 -11.41 -14.23
CA GLU A 110 3.71 -12.43 -15.29
C GLU A 110 3.42 -13.83 -14.76
N ASN A 111 4.16 -14.24 -13.72
CA ASN A 111 4.05 -15.52 -13.05
C ASN A 111 4.49 -15.39 -11.57
N PRO A 112 4.25 -16.42 -10.72
CA PRO A 112 4.63 -16.36 -9.29
C PRO A 112 6.13 -16.14 -9.03
N ALA A 113 7.02 -16.52 -9.95
CA ALA A 113 8.45 -16.30 -9.80
C ALA A 113 8.81 -14.81 -9.99
N SER A 114 8.19 -14.11 -10.94
CA SER A 114 8.35 -12.66 -11.12
C SER A 114 7.92 -11.88 -9.87
N VAL A 115 6.82 -12.31 -9.24
CA VAL A 115 6.35 -11.70 -7.98
C VAL A 115 7.33 -11.94 -6.84
N GLU A 116 7.89 -13.16 -6.72
CA GLU A 116 8.88 -13.42 -5.67
C GLU A 116 10.22 -12.70 -5.93
N GLU A 117 10.61 -12.52 -7.19
CA GLU A 117 11.78 -11.70 -7.55
C GLU A 117 11.60 -10.23 -7.12
N GLU A 118 10.46 -9.61 -7.45
CA GLU A 118 10.13 -8.25 -7.04
C GLU A 118 10.00 -8.13 -5.51
N SER A 119 9.39 -9.13 -4.86
CA SER A 119 9.33 -9.29 -3.40
C SER A 119 10.73 -9.26 -2.78
N LEU A 120 11.67 -10.04 -3.32
CA LEU A 120 13.06 -10.05 -2.85
C LEU A 120 13.80 -8.73 -3.12
N TYR A 121 13.50 -8.06 -4.24
CA TYR A 121 14.05 -6.74 -4.54
C TYR A 121 13.62 -5.71 -3.48
N LEU A 122 12.33 -5.68 -3.12
CA LEU A 122 11.77 -4.73 -2.17
C LEU A 122 12.26 -4.95 -0.74
N ILE A 123 12.28 -6.20 -0.27
CA ILE A 123 12.48 -6.49 1.17
C ILE A 123 13.67 -7.39 1.47
N GLY A 124 14.50 -7.76 0.49
CA GLY A 124 15.61 -8.70 0.67
C GLY A 124 16.69 -8.23 1.65
N GLY A 125 16.82 -6.90 1.84
CA GLY A 125 17.70 -6.30 2.84
C GLY A 125 17.11 -6.20 4.25
N LEU A 126 15.79 -6.41 4.41
CA LEU A 126 15.10 -6.20 5.67
C LEU A 126 15.18 -7.44 6.56
N ASN A 127 15.52 -7.21 7.83
CA ASN A 127 15.51 -8.25 8.85
C ASN A 127 14.85 -7.66 10.10
N PRO A 128 13.73 -8.22 10.63
CA PRO A 128 13.08 -9.43 10.18
C PRO A 128 12.39 -9.20 8.83
N ARG A 129 12.09 -10.30 8.13
CA ARG A 129 11.24 -10.22 6.94
C ARG A 129 9.84 -9.72 7.37
N PRO A 130 9.26 -8.74 6.69
CA PRO A 130 7.88 -8.31 6.92
C PRO A 130 6.89 -9.48 6.77
N ALA A 131 5.81 -9.44 7.54
CA ALA A 131 4.71 -10.38 7.39
C ALA A 131 4.00 -10.16 6.05
N LEU A 132 3.53 -11.25 5.45
CA LEU A 132 2.61 -11.18 4.32
C LEU A 132 1.32 -10.48 4.74
N PRO A 133 0.67 -9.71 3.84
CA PRO A 133 -0.65 -9.17 4.11
C PRO A 133 -1.65 -10.31 4.30
N GLU A 134 -2.74 -10.04 5.03
CA GLU A 134 -3.86 -10.97 5.09
C GLU A 134 -4.49 -11.08 3.69
N ASN A 135 -4.58 -12.30 3.17
CA ASN A 135 -5.24 -12.53 1.89
C ASN A 135 -6.76 -12.36 2.07
N GLY A 136 -7.31 -11.47 1.27
CA GLY A 136 -8.72 -11.15 1.25
C GLY A 136 -9.65 -12.31 0.90
N HIS A 137 -10.91 -12.20 1.29
CA HIS A 137 -11.98 -13.08 0.83
C HIS A 137 -12.83 -12.38 -0.23
N HIS A 138 -13.35 -13.12 -1.23
CA HIS A 138 -14.14 -12.56 -2.34
C HIS A 138 -15.36 -11.70 -1.92
N PHE A 139 -15.83 -11.81 -0.68
CA PHE A 139 -16.98 -11.09 -0.14
C PHE A 139 -16.65 -9.78 0.57
N VAL A 140 -15.36 -9.48 0.75
CA VAL A 140 -14.89 -8.32 1.51
C VAL A 140 -14.56 -7.17 0.56
N ASP A 141 -14.93 -5.95 0.95
CA ASP A 141 -14.50 -4.73 0.27
C ASP A 141 -13.04 -4.41 0.64
N HIS A 142 -12.13 -4.53 -0.33
CA HIS A 142 -10.71 -4.30 -0.14
C HIS A 142 -10.29 -2.85 -0.45
N SER A 143 -11.22 -2.01 -0.91
CA SER A 143 -10.94 -0.64 -1.35
C SER A 143 -10.14 0.13 -0.30
N ASN A 144 -10.62 0.10 0.96
CA ASN A 144 -9.99 0.83 2.05
C ASN A 144 -8.62 0.26 2.41
N ILE A 145 -8.43 -1.05 2.29
CA ILE A 145 -7.17 -1.72 2.62
C ILE A 145 -6.12 -1.37 1.56
N LEU A 146 -6.46 -1.52 0.27
CA LEU A 146 -5.61 -1.13 -0.86
C LEU A 146 -5.23 0.35 -0.77
N ILE A 147 -6.21 1.23 -0.54
CA ILE A 147 -5.97 2.67 -0.40
C ILE A 147 -5.09 2.96 0.83
N ALA A 148 -5.27 2.27 1.96
CA ALA A 148 -4.45 2.46 3.15
C ALA A 148 -2.99 2.07 2.91
N HIS A 149 -2.71 0.94 2.24
CA HIS A 149 -1.35 0.59 1.80
C HIS A 149 -0.77 1.68 0.90
N ALA A 150 -1.56 2.19 -0.04
CA ALA A 150 -1.10 3.21 -0.96
C ALA A 150 -0.81 4.55 -0.29
N ARG A 151 -1.66 4.97 0.64
CA ARG A 151 -1.45 6.19 1.44
C ARG A 151 -0.24 6.06 2.35
N LEU A 152 -0.03 4.89 2.97
CA LEU A 152 1.12 4.65 3.82
C LEU A 152 2.42 4.65 3.01
N HIS A 153 2.41 4.08 1.80
CA HIS A 153 3.52 4.18 0.84
C HIS A 153 3.86 5.63 0.49
N ILE A 154 2.85 6.43 0.13
CA ILE A 154 3.01 7.84 -0.23
C ILE A 154 3.59 8.63 0.96
N PHE A 155 2.96 8.49 2.13
CA PHE A 155 3.40 9.12 3.37
C PHE A 155 4.84 8.75 3.72
N ALA A 156 5.18 7.46 3.68
CA ALA A 156 6.53 6.98 3.96
C ALA A 156 7.56 7.58 3.01
N LYS A 157 7.27 7.59 1.71
CA LYS A 157 8.15 8.19 0.70
C LYS A 157 8.36 9.69 0.92
N ASP A 158 7.29 10.40 1.22
CA ASP A 158 7.34 11.85 1.42
C ASP A 158 8.12 12.22 2.69
N CYS A 159 8.04 11.40 3.74
CA CYS A 159 8.80 11.56 4.98
C CYS A 159 10.26 11.04 4.90
N GLY A 160 10.63 10.28 3.87
CA GLY A 160 11.96 9.65 3.73
C GLY A 160 12.12 8.32 4.48
N LEU A 161 11.00 7.65 4.77
CA LEU A 161 10.95 6.38 5.49
C LEU A 161 11.11 5.20 4.52
N ASP A 162 12.32 5.03 3.98
CA ASP A 162 12.58 4.05 2.90
C ASP A 162 12.12 2.63 3.25
N GLU A 163 12.43 2.13 4.46
CA GLU A 163 12.00 0.79 4.89
C GLU A 163 10.47 0.66 4.94
N LEU A 164 9.73 1.64 5.44
CA LEU A 164 8.27 1.60 5.48
C LEU A 164 7.65 1.73 4.09
N HIS A 165 8.27 2.52 3.22
CA HIS A 165 7.90 2.64 1.82
C HIS A 165 8.05 1.29 1.09
N ASP A 166 9.12 0.55 1.35
CA ASP A 166 9.38 -0.75 0.72
C ASP A 166 8.45 -1.84 1.28
N ILE A 167 8.21 -1.85 2.60
CA ILE A 167 7.24 -2.76 3.24
C ILE A 167 5.84 -2.54 2.67
N SER A 168 5.43 -1.30 2.45
CA SER A 168 4.11 -0.99 1.91
C SER A 168 3.94 -1.38 0.45
N LEU A 169 4.99 -1.23 -0.38
CA LEU A 169 5.00 -1.79 -1.74
C LEU A 169 4.95 -3.32 -1.73
N PHE A 170 5.73 -3.96 -0.87
CA PHE A 170 5.73 -5.42 -0.73
C PHE A 170 4.34 -5.96 -0.41
N LYS A 171 3.63 -5.31 0.51
CA LYS A 171 2.25 -5.73 0.85
C LYS A 171 1.26 -5.43 -0.26
N MET A 172 1.39 -4.30 -0.94
CA MET A 172 0.58 -4.00 -2.13
C MET A 172 0.78 -5.05 -3.23
N LEU A 173 2.04 -5.43 -3.51
CA LEU A 173 2.40 -6.46 -4.49
C LEU A 173 1.69 -7.79 -4.18
N HIS A 174 1.79 -8.28 -2.94
CA HIS A 174 1.16 -9.55 -2.54
C HIS A 174 -0.36 -9.47 -2.48
N MET A 175 -0.92 -8.33 -2.06
CA MET A 175 -2.37 -8.10 -2.10
C MET A 175 -2.92 -8.11 -3.53
N LEU A 176 -2.23 -7.48 -4.48
CA LEU A 176 -2.62 -7.50 -5.89
C LEU A 176 -2.40 -8.88 -6.51
N HIS A 177 -1.31 -9.56 -6.19
CA HIS A 177 -1.03 -10.89 -6.73
C HIS A 177 -2.10 -11.92 -6.34
N ASN A 178 -2.52 -11.90 -5.08
CA ASN A 178 -3.55 -12.79 -4.55
C ASN A 178 -4.95 -12.15 -4.57
N PHE A 179 -5.14 -11.06 -5.33
CA PHE A 179 -6.39 -10.31 -5.28
C PHE A 179 -7.55 -11.19 -5.77
N PRO A 180 -8.64 -11.34 -4.99
CA PRO A 180 -9.77 -12.20 -5.30
C PRO A 180 -10.68 -11.59 -6.38
N LEU A 181 -10.11 -11.26 -7.55
CA LEU A 181 -10.76 -10.52 -8.63
C LEU A 181 -12.01 -11.27 -9.14
N ASN A 182 -13.14 -10.56 -9.16
CA ASN A 182 -14.41 -10.99 -9.76
C ASN A 182 -15.25 -9.75 -10.06
N GLU A 183 -16.39 -9.93 -10.73
CA GLU A 183 -17.28 -8.82 -11.13
C GLU A 183 -17.67 -7.89 -9.97
N SER A 184 -17.85 -8.43 -8.76
CA SER A 184 -18.19 -7.62 -7.58
C SER A 184 -17.00 -6.82 -7.06
N ARG A 185 -15.75 -7.20 -7.37
CA ARG A 185 -14.52 -6.62 -6.81
C ARG A 185 -13.79 -5.67 -7.75
N PHE A 186 -14.22 -5.52 -9.01
CA PHE A 186 -13.61 -4.54 -9.93
C PHE A 186 -13.62 -3.12 -9.37
N GLY A 187 -14.70 -2.74 -8.68
CA GLY A 187 -14.84 -1.42 -8.05
C GLY A 187 -13.72 -1.11 -7.04
N ASP A 188 -13.12 -2.11 -6.40
CA ASP A 188 -12.03 -1.90 -5.44
C ASP A 188 -10.76 -1.41 -6.15
N ILE A 189 -10.46 -1.99 -7.32
CA ILE A 189 -9.33 -1.60 -8.16
C ILE A 189 -9.61 -0.25 -8.84
N VAL A 190 -10.84 -0.01 -9.28
CA VAL A 190 -11.26 1.30 -9.82
C VAL A 190 -11.05 2.41 -8.79
N LYS A 191 -11.45 2.21 -7.53
CA LYS A 191 -11.22 3.19 -6.46
C LYS A 191 -9.73 3.37 -6.16
N LEU A 192 -8.92 2.30 -6.19
CA LEU A 192 -7.47 2.40 -6.05
C LEU A 192 -6.84 3.23 -7.17
N LEU A 193 -7.22 2.98 -8.43
CA LEU A 193 -6.75 3.76 -9.58
C LEU A 193 -7.19 5.22 -9.49
N HIS A 194 -8.45 5.46 -9.13
CA HIS A 194 -8.96 6.81 -8.90
C HIS A 194 -8.13 7.54 -7.83
N PHE A 195 -7.83 6.89 -6.71
CA PHE A 195 -6.97 7.45 -5.68
C PHE A 195 -5.55 7.75 -6.20
N LEU A 196 -4.91 6.77 -6.85
CA LEU A 196 -3.53 6.89 -7.30
C LEU A 196 -3.35 7.95 -8.40
N PHE A 197 -4.35 8.14 -9.26
CA PHE A 197 -4.25 9.02 -10.44
C PHE A 197 -5.08 10.31 -10.34
N GLY A 198 -5.98 10.43 -9.37
CA GLY A 198 -6.85 11.61 -9.19
C GLY A 198 -6.19 12.78 -8.43
N GLY A 199 -4.99 12.59 -7.88
CA GLY A 199 -4.24 13.63 -7.16
C GLY A 199 -2.84 13.88 -7.74
N GLU A 200 -2.09 14.80 -7.13
CA GLU A 200 -0.69 15.14 -7.48
C GLU A 200 0.32 14.05 -7.04
N HIS A 201 -0.02 12.78 -7.22
CA HIS A 201 0.82 11.64 -6.84
C HIS A 201 1.82 11.23 -7.93
N ASP A 202 2.20 12.16 -8.81
CA ASP A 202 3.07 11.90 -9.97
C ASP A 202 4.46 11.38 -9.61
N ARG A 203 4.87 11.55 -8.35
CA ARG A 203 6.16 11.10 -7.82
C ARG A 203 6.15 9.65 -7.30
N HIS A 204 5.00 8.98 -7.29
CA HIS A 204 4.82 7.63 -6.72
C HIS A 204 4.65 6.57 -7.83
N PHE A 205 5.62 6.54 -8.75
CA PHE A 205 5.57 5.70 -9.94
C PHE A 205 5.51 4.19 -9.63
N GLN A 206 6.16 3.72 -8.54
CA GLN A 206 6.20 2.30 -8.23
C GLN A 206 4.81 1.72 -7.98
N ILE A 207 4.04 2.35 -7.08
CA ILE A 207 2.71 1.86 -6.73
C ILE A 207 1.70 2.04 -7.87
N ARG A 208 1.85 3.11 -8.66
CA ARG A 208 1.06 3.32 -9.88
C ARG A 208 1.35 2.23 -10.90
N ASN A 209 2.62 1.90 -11.13
CA ASN A 209 3.02 0.86 -12.06
C ASN A 209 2.46 -0.52 -11.64
N MET A 210 2.51 -0.86 -10.35
CA MET A 210 1.87 -2.08 -9.84
C MET A 210 0.37 -2.11 -10.15
N ALA A 211 -0.36 -1.03 -9.86
CA ALA A 211 -1.81 -0.98 -10.15
C ALA A 211 -2.09 -1.05 -11.67
N ILE A 212 -1.28 -0.41 -12.50
CA ILE A 212 -1.39 -0.43 -13.95
C ILE A 212 -1.14 -1.82 -14.52
N GLU A 213 -0.03 -2.47 -14.16
CA GLU A 213 0.29 -3.81 -14.66
C GLU A 213 -0.76 -4.84 -14.24
N PHE A 214 -1.23 -4.77 -12.99
CA PHE A 214 -2.35 -5.59 -12.53
C PHE A 214 -3.61 -5.35 -13.38
N THR A 215 -3.94 -4.09 -13.65
CA THR A 215 -5.13 -3.72 -14.44
C THR A 215 -5.01 -4.18 -15.89
N ILE A 216 -3.84 -4.00 -16.53
CA ILE A 216 -3.61 -4.43 -17.91
C ILE A 216 -3.71 -5.95 -18.02
N ARG A 217 -3.12 -6.69 -17.09
CA ARG A 217 -3.21 -8.15 -17.05
C ARG A 217 -4.66 -8.62 -17.04
N HIS A 218 -5.55 -7.88 -16.38
CA HIS A 218 -6.97 -8.21 -16.26
C HIS A 218 -7.88 -7.32 -17.11
N ILE A 219 -7.36 -6.60 -18.11
CA ILE A 219 -8.11 -5.53 -18.80
C ILE A 219 -9.42 -6.00 -19.44
N ARG A 220 -9.49 -7.26 -19.87
CA ARG A 220 -10.70 -7.86 -20.46
C ARG A 220 -11.87 -7.95 -19.47
N PHE A 221 -11.59 -7.93 -18.18
CA PHE A 221 -12.59 -7.88 -17.13
C PHE A 221 -13.09 -6.46 -16.86
N PHE A 222 -12.20 -5.47 -16.99
CA PHE A 222 -12.50 -4.06 -16.79
C PHE A 222 -13.20 -3.40 -17.99
N GLU A 223 -13.01 -3.90 -19.21
CA GLU A 223 -13.57 -3.31 -20.44
C GLU A 223 -15.09 -3.09 -20.36
N GLN A 224 -15.83 -4.00 -19.71
CA GLN A 224 -17.29 -3.94 -19.60
C GLN A 224 -17.78 -3.26 -18.31
N ASN A 225 -16.86 -2.78 -17.46
CA ASN A 225 -17.21 -2.14 -16.20
C ASN A 225 -17.45 -0.64 -16.39
N ASP A 226 -18.69 -0.19 -16.16
CA ASP A 226 -19.09 1.21 -16.35
C ASP A 226 -18.29 2.18 -15.47
N GLU A 227 -17.97 1.79 -14.23
CA GLU A 227 -17.16 2.63 -13.32
C GLU A 227 -15.74 2.82 -13.86
N PHE A 228 -15.13 1.78 -14.43
CA PHE A 228 -13.82 1.86 -15.06
C PHE A 228 -13.85 2.71 -16.33
N GLN A 229 -14.87 2.56 -17.18
CA GLN A 229 -15.02 3.41 -18.37
C GLN A 229 -15.16 4.89 -17.99
N GLN A 230 -15.97 5.18 -16.96
CA GLN A 230 -16.13 6.53 -16.44
C GLN A 230 -14.81 7.07 -15.87
N LEU A 231 -14.05 6.25 -15.13
CA LEU A 231 -12.74 6.61 -14.61
C LEU A 231 -11.75 7.03 -15.72
N LEU A 232 -11.73 6.30 -16.84
CA LEU A 232 -10.85 6.63 -17.98
C LEU A 232 -11.23 7.97 -18.64
N LEU A 233 -12.50 8.36 -18.59
CA LEU A 233 -12.97 9.67 -19.08
C LEU A 233 -12.60 10.79 -18.11
N GLU A 234 -12.71 10.54 -16.80
CA GLU A 234 -12.39 11.49 -15.74
C GLU A 234 -10.89 11.76 -15.62
N ILE A 235 -10.06 10.75 -15.85
CA ILE A 235 -8.61 10.80 -15.65
C ILE A 235 -7.88 10.42 -16.96
N PRO A 236 -7.70 11.37 -17.90
CA PRO A 236 -7.04 11.08 -19.18
C PRO A 236 -5.59 10.58 -19.04
N SER A 237 -4.87 10.99 -18.00
CA SER A 237 -3.50 10.54 -17.73
C SER A 237 -3.42 9.04 -17.43
N LEU A 238 -4.43 8.47 -16.76
CA LEU A 238 -4.55 7.04 -16.52
C LEU A 238 -4.68 6.28 -17.84
N ASN A 239 -5.55 6.75 -18.75
CA ASN A 239 -5.73 6.14 -20.07
C ASN A 239 -4.41 6.15 -20.87
N ILE A 240 -3.70 7.28 -20.88
CA ILE A 240 -2.40 7.39 -21.55
C ILE A 240 -1.38 6.39 -20.95
N GLN A 241 -1.33 6.26 -19.63
CA GLN A 241 -0.41 5.31 -18.98
C GLN A 241 -0.78 3.86 -19.27
N LEU A 242 -2.05 3.48 -19.19
CA LEU A 242 -2.51 2.13 -19.55
C LEU A 242 -2.13 1.77 -20.99
N LEU A 243 -2.37 2.66 -21.95
CA LEU A 243 -2.02 2.43 -23.35
C LEU A 243 -0.51 2.38 -23.57
N THR A 244 0.25 3.29 -22.97
CA THR A 244 1.71 3.35 -23.11
C THR A 244 2.36 2.08 -22.54
N THR A 245 1.92 1.65 -21.35
CA THR A 245 2.43 0.43 -20.71
C THR A 245 2.00 -0.82 -21.47
N LEU A 246 0.75 -0.90 -21.94
CA LEU A 246 0.28 -2.03 -22.76
C LEU A 246 1.08 -2.17 -24.05
N VAL A 247 1.35 -1.07 -24.75
CA VAL A 247 2.21 -1.07 -25.96
C VAL A 247 3.63 -1.51 -25.64
N GLY A 248 4.14 -1.22 -24.43
CA GLY A 248 5.45 -1.69 -23.99
C GLY A 248 5.57 -3.21 -23.84
N PHE A 249 4.45 -3.93 -23.71
CA PHE A 249 4.40 -5.39 -23.60
C PHE A 249 4.07 -6.11 -24.92
N LEU A 250 3.74 -5.37 -25.99
CA LEU A 250 3.41 -5.91 -27.33
C LEU A 250 4.61 -5.88 -28.27
#